data_AF-A0A832WW04-F1
#
_entry.id   AF-A0A832WW04-F1
#
_cell.length_a   1.000
_cell.length_b   1.000
_cell.length_c   1.000
_cell.angle_alpha   90.00
_cell.angle_beta   90.00
_cell.angle_gamma   90.00
#
_symmetry.space_group_name_H-M   'P 1'
#
loop_
_entity.id
_entity.type
_entity.pdbx_description
1 polymer ?
#
loop_
_entity_poly.entity_id
_entity_poly.type
_entity_poly.pdbx_seq_one_letter_code
_entity_poly.pdbx_strand_id
1 'polypeptide(L)' 'MVEIVVVEYVQGPPPDRWHWCKNCRQYPRFSYQKRSRRPDHDLCDECRSKEARKECKT' A
#
# COMPACT_ATOMS: atom_id res chain seq x y z
N MET A 1 -13.73 -21.92 0.26
CA MET A 1 -12.94 -21.18 -0.74
C MET A 1 -12.40 -19.95 -0.03
N VAL A 2 -11.14 -19.98 0.41
CA VAL A 2 -10.52 -18.80 1.04
C VAL A 2 -10.05 -17.93 -0.12
N GLU A 3 -10.76 -16.84 -0.37
CA GLU A 3 -10.36 -15.84 -1.35
C GLU A 3 -9.05 -15.20 -0.85
N ILE A 4 -7.92 -15.61 -1.43
CA ILE A 4 -6.64 -14.98 -1.12
C ILE A 4 -6.68 -13.63 -1.80
N VAL A 5 -7.05 -12.60 -1.05
CA VAL A 5 -6.95 -11.21 -1.50
C VAL A 5 -5.46 -10.89 -1.57
N VAL A 6 -4.88 -11.01 -2.76
CA VAL A 6 -3.48 -10.67 -3.00
C VAL A 6 -3.35 -9.15 -2.95
N VAL A 7 -2.88 -8.62 -1.82
CA VAL A 7 -2.63 -7.19 -1.65
C VAL A 7 -1.29 -6.83 -2.34
N GLU A 8 -1.34 -5.98 -3.36
CA GLU A 8 -0.14 -5.43 -4.02
C GLU A 8 0.32 -4.18 -3.26
N TYR A 9 1.58 -4.20 -2.80
CA TYR A 9 2.27 -3.05 -2.25
C TYR A 9 3.10 -2.41 -3.33
N VAL A 10 2.93 -1.12 -3.54
CA VAL A 10 3.65 -0.31 -4.52
C VAL A 10 4.46 0.77 -3.81
N GLN A 11 5.58 1.15 -4.39
CA GLN A 11 6.38 2.29 -3.94
C GLN A 11 6.76 3.11 -5.17
N GLY A 12 6.60 4.43 -5.09
CA GLY A 12 7.09 5.38 -6.09
C GLY A 12 8.61 5.57 -6.05
N PRO A 13 9.14 6.57 -6.77
CA PRO A 13 10.55 6.91 -6.68
C PRO A 13 10.92 7.40 -5.26
N PRO A 14 12.12 7.09 -4.75
CA PRO A 14 12.56 7.59 -3.45
C PRO A 14 12.49 9.13 -3.41
N PRO A 15 12.09 9.74 -2.28
CA PRO A 15 11.92 9.17 -0.95
C PRO A 15 10.49 8.65 -0.63
N ASP A 16 9.75 8.14 -1.63
CA ASP A 16 8.39 7.63 -1.42
C ASP A 16 8.33 6.39 -0.52
N ARG A 17 7.16 6.20 0.12
CA ARG A 17 6.91 5.08 1.03
C ARG A 17 6.12 3.98 0.33
N TRP A 18 5.86 2.87 1.01
CA TRP A 18 5.05 1.78 0.49
C TRP A 18 3.55 2.05 0.70
N HIS A 19 2.81 1.90 -0.37
CA HIS A 19 1.37 2.09 -0.45
C HIS A 19 0.68 0.80 -0.90
N TRP A 20 -0.47 0.49 -0.31
CA TRP A 20 -1.33 -0.62 -0.75
C TRP A 20 -2.79 -0.18 -0.88
N CYS A 21 -3.20 0.85 -0.13
CA CYS A 21 -4.52 1.45 -0.27
C CYS A 21 -4.55 2.37 -1.51
N LYS A 22 -5.21 1.95 -2.59
CA LYS A 22 -5.43 2.75 -3.81
C LYS A 22 -6.22 4.04 -3.56
N ASN A 23 -6.97 4.12 -2.46
CA ASN A 23 -7.63 5.35 -2.01
C ASN A 23 -6.76 6.22 -1.07
N CYS A 24 -5.45 5.95 -1.01
CA CYS A 24 -4.50 6.81 -0.31
C CYS A 24 -4.27 8.10 -1.12
N ARG A 25 -4.27 9.26 -0.46
CA ARG A 25 -4.04 10.57 -1.10
C ARG A 25 -2.64 10.69 -1.69
N GLN A 26 -1.67 9.98 -1.10
CA GLN A 26 -0.29 9.90 -1.54
C GLN A 26 -0.02 8.64 -2.38
N TYR A 27 -1.06 7.93 -2.84
CA TYR A 27 -0.84 6.75 -3.67
C TYR A 27 -0.08 7.14 -4.95
N PRO A 28 1.06 6.50 -5.24
CA PRO A 28 1.91 6.93 -6.34
C PRO A 28 1.22 6.71 -7.69
N ARG A 29 1.29 7.71 -8.57
CA ARG A 29 0.80 7.60 -9.95
C ARG A 29 1.59 6.58 -10.77
N PHE A 30 2.88 6.46 -10.47
CA PHE A 30 3.80 5.51 -11.09
C PHE A 30 4.53 4.75 -10.00
N SER A 31 4.37 3.43 -9.99
CA SER A 31 5.09 2.54 -9.09
C SER A 31 6.47 2.24 -9.67
N TYR A 32 7.53 2.54 -8.92
CA TYR A 32 8.90 2.14 -9.22
C TYR A 32 9.17 0.70 -8.76
N GLN A 33 8.63 0.32 -7.60
CA GLN A 33 8.70 -1.03 -7.06
C GLN A 33 7.32 -1.58 -6.73
N LYS A 34 7.18 -2.91 -6.83
CA LYS A 34 5.95 -3.64 -6.49
C LYS A 34 6.30 -4.94 -5.76
N ARG A 35 5.50 -5.32 -4.78
CA ARG A 35 5.61 -6.62 -4.10
C ARG A 35 4.28 -7.09 -3.52
N SER A 36 4.10 -8.40 -3.42
CA SER A 36 2.90 -9.01 -2.82
C SER A 36 3.04 -9.23 -1.31
N ARG A 37 4.25 -9.12 -0.76
CA ARG A 37 4.50 -9.26 0.69
C ARG A 37 4.54 -7.90 1.34
N ARG A 38 3.97 -7.80 2.54
CA ARG A 38 3.99 -6.57 3.34
C ARG A 38 5.45 -6.15 3.62
N PRO A 39 5.82 -4.90 3.33
CA PRO A 39 7.03 -4.25 3.84
C PRO A 39 7.19 -4.40 5.35
N ASP A 40 8.41 -4.65 5.81
CA ASP A 40 8.75 -4.61 7.25
C ASP A 40 8.78 -3.16 7.77
N HIS A 41 9.25 -2.23 6.93
CA HIS A 41 9.38 -0.80 7.21
C HIS A 41 8.87 0.07 6.05
N ASP A 42 8.86 1.38 6.24
CA ASP A 42 8.49 2.38 5.22
C ASP A 42 7.06 2.27 4.69
N LEU A 43 6.10 1.83 5.52
CA LEU A 43 4.69 1.89 5.17
C LEU A 43 4.15 3.32 5.29
N CYS A 44 3.35 3.76 4.32
CA CYS A 44 2.67 5.05 4.37
C CYS A 44 1.71 5.13 5.57
N ASP A 45 1.82 6.18 6.39
CA ASP A 45 0.99 6.38 7.59
C ASP A 45 -0.51 6.48 7.29
N GLU A 46 -0.88 7.05 6.13
CA GLU A 46 -2.29 7.14 5.74
C GLU A 46 -2.84 5.75 5.41
N CYS A 47 -2.07 4.92 4.71
CA CYS A 47 -2.45 3.54 4.45
C CYS A 47 -2.60 2.75 5.76
N ARG A 48 -1.65 2.90 6.70
CA ARG A 48 -1.73 2.28 8.05
C ARG A 48 -2.98 2.72 8.80
N SER A 49 -3.27 4.02 8.77
CA SER A 49 -4.44 4.60 9.42
C SER A 49 -5.75 4.09 8.82
N LYS A 50 -5.83 3.99 7.49
CA LYS A 50 -7.00 3.46 6.77
C LYS A 50 -7.19 1.96 6.99
N GLU A 51 -6.11 1.18 7.06
CA GLU A 51 -6.16 -0.24 7.43
C GLU A 51 -6.75 -0.42 8.84
N ALA A 52 -6.28 0.34 9.82
CA ALA A 52 -6.80 0.31 11.19
C ALA A 52 -8.31 0.66 11.26
N ARG A 53 -8.78 1.53 10.36
CA ARG A 53 -10.20 1.93 10.26
C ARG A 53 -11.04 1.07 9.32
N LYS A 54 -10.45 0.07 8.64
CA LYS A 54 -11.09 -0.71 7.56
C LYS A 54 -11.62 0.14 6.39
N GLU A 55 -10.95 1.26 6.11
CA GLU A 55 -11.28 2.20 5.02
C GLU A 55 -10.33 2.07 3.82
N CYS A 56 -9.39 1.13 3.88
CA CYS A 56 -8.44 0.87 2.81
C CYS A 56 -9.12 0.19 1.62
N LYS A 57 -8.93 0.72 0.41
CA LYS A 57 -9.39 0.09 -0.83
C LYS A 57 -8.17 -0.39 -1.61
N THR A 58 -7.93 -1.70 -1.66
CA THR A 58 -6.79 -2.33 -2.34
C THR A 58 -7.09 -2.68 -3.79
#